data_AF-A0A7C7SVR8-F1
#
_entry.id   AF-A0A7C7SVR8-F1
#
_cell.length_a   1.000
_cell.length_b   1.000
_cell.length_c   1.000
_cell.angle_alpha   90.00
_cell.angle_beta   90.00
_cell.angle_gamma   90.00
#
_symmetry.space_group_name_H-M   'P 1'
#
loop_
_entity.id
_entity.type
_entity.pdbx_description
1 polymer ?
#
loop_
_entity_poly.entity_id
_entity_poly.type
_entity_poly.pdbx_seq_one_letter_code
_entity_poly.pdbx_strand_id
1 'polypeptide(L)'
;MQKALEAFFTDPTCDLYLEARDAVVDDSSFRVAYADMLRLTTLMRAGRMSEAQVELDWLLPSWALSPRIHGFGARLAQYFHDGEDVELFRFMRNACLEGLCASGCGTEETPYVILYPTDALDLIQSIGEVTLKQSHCCSDPSLDEFECQSGLKVVFSRAIERAPSATVGV
;
A
#
# COMPACT_ATOMS: atom_id res chain seq x y z
N MET A 1 15.99 -2.90 -4.75
CA MET A 1 14.88 -1.92 -4.66
C MET A 1 14.81 -0.95 -5.84
N GLN A 2 15.70 0.06 -5.97
CA GLN A 2 15.52 1.19 -6.91
C GLN A 2 15.17 0.80 -8.36
N LYS A 3 15.95 -0.07 -9.01
CA LYS A 3 15.70 -0.47 -10.41
C LYS A 3 14.35 -1.13 -10.62
N ALA A 4 13.89 -1.93 -9.66
CA ALA A 4 12.60 -2.62 -9.75
C ALA A 4 11.44 -1.62 -9.61
N LEU A 5 11.56 -0.65 -8.70
CA LEU A 5 10.59 0.45 -8.59
C LEU A 5 10.54 1.31 -9.84
N GLU A 6 11.70 1.66 -10.42
CA GLU A 6 11.76 2.44 -11.66
C GLU A 6 11.11 1.69 -12.84
N ALA A 7 11.37 0.39 -12.97
CA ALA A 7 10.74 -0.44 -14.00
C ALA A 7 9.21 -0.50 -13.80
N PHE A 8 8.75 -0.75 -12.57
CA PHE A 8 7.34 -0.78 -12.23
C PHE A 8 6.63 0.55 -12.51
N PHE A 9 7.18 1.68 -12.04
CA PHE A 9 6.56 2.99 -12.28
C PHE A 9 6.61 3.40 -13.76
N THR A 10 7.48 2.80 -14.57
CA THR A 10 7.48 3.03 -16.02
C THR A 10 6.39 2.23 -16.74
N ASP A 11 6.13 0.99 -16.29
CA ASP A 11 5.18 0.05 -16.88
C ASP A 11 4.51 -0.80 -15.78
N PRO A 12 3.37 -0.36 -15.19
CA PRO A 12 2.80 -0.96 -13.98
C PRO A 12 2.05 -2.27 -14.27
N THR A 13 2.79 -3.27 -14.73
CA THR A 13 2.29 -4.64 -14.96
C THR A 13 2.31 -5.48 -13.69
N CYS A 14 1.59 -6.61 -13.70
CA CYS A 14 1.59 -7.57 -12.60
C CYS A 14 3.02 -8.06 -12.25
N ASP A 15 3.78 -8.51 -13.25
CA ASP A 15 5.12 -9.06 -13.04
C ASP A 15 6.06 -8.01 -12.42
N LEU A 16 6.03 -6.77 -12.92
CA LEU A 16 6.86 -5.69 -12.41
C LEU A 16 6.42 -5.21 -11.02
N TYR A 17 5.11 -5.23 -10.73
CA TYR A 17 4.61 -4.97 -9.37
C TYR A 17 5.12 -6.01 -8.37
N LEU A 18 5.03 -7.30 -8.72
CA LEU A 18 5.49 -8.38 -7.85
C LEU A 18 7.02 -8.35 -7.66
N GLU A 19 7.79 -8.07 -8.71
CA GLU A 19 9.24 -7.88 -8.61
C GLU A 19 9.60 -6.68 -7.73
N ALA A 20 8.94 -5.53 -7.91
CA ALA A 20 9.14 -4.36 -7.09
C ALA A 20 8.79 -4.62 -5.62
N ARG A 21 7.69 -5.35 -5.37
CA ARG A 21 7.27 -5.77 -4.03
C ARG A 21 8.34 -6.61 -3.36
N ASP A 22 8.83 -7.65 -4.02
CA ASP A 22 9.87 -8.52 -3.46
C ASP A 22 11.14 -7.71 -3.18
N ALA A 23 11.52 -6.81 -4.09
CA ALA A 23 12.67 -5.93 -3.92
C ALA A 23 12.52 -4.88 -2.79
N VAL A 24 11.30 -4.53 -2.40
CA VAL A 24 11.00 -3.68 -1.23
C VAL A 24 11.05 -4.52 0.05
N VAL A 25 10.44 -5.70 0.06
CA VAL A 25 10.42 -6.60 1.24
C VAL A 25 11.82 -7.09 1.60
N ASP A 26 12.66 -7.39 0.61
CA ASP A 26 14.03 -7.87 0.79
C ASP A 26 15.01 -6.76 1.19
N ASP A 27 14.60 -5.49 1.13
CA ASP A 27 15.45 -4.38 1.55
C ASP A 27 15.64 -4.37 3.06
N SER A 28 16.90 -4.30 3.53
CA SER A 28 17.21 -4.29 4.96
C SER A 28 16.58 -3.12 5.74
N SER A 29 16.24 -2.04 5.06
CA SER A 29 15.57 -0.87 5.62
C SER A 29 14.05 -1.04 5.72
N PHE A 30 13.48 -2.11 5.13
CA PHE A 30 12.05 -2.35 5.14
C PHE A 30 11.52 -2.53 6.56
N ARG A 31 10.72 -1.56 6.97
CA ARG A 31 10.06 -1.50 8.28
C ARG A 31 8.65 -0.95 8.09
N VAL A 32 7.66 -1.79 8.33
CA VAL A 32 6.25 -1.40 8.31
C VAL A 32 5.74 -1.34 9.74
N ALA A 33 5.57 -0.12 10.26
CA ALA A 33 4.86 0.12 11.51
C ALA A 33 3.62 0.98 11.24
N TYR A 34 2.44 0.43 11.51
CA TYR A 34 1.18 1.16 11.35
C TYR A 34 1.10 2.45 12.18
N ALA A 35 1.84 2.48 13.31
CA ALA A 35 1.98 3.67 14.14
C ALA A 35 2.56 4.87 13.37
N ASP A 36 3.45 4.64 12.40
CA ASP A 36 4.08 5.73 11.63
C ASP A 36 3.06 6.37 10.67
N MET A 37 2.23 5.54 10.02
CA MET A 37 1.12 6.04 9.18
C MET A 37 0.07 6.81 9.99
N LEU A 38 -0.23 6.36 11.21
CA LEU A 38 -1.10 7.09 12.13
C LEU A 38 -0.49 8.44 12.53
N ARG A 39 0.82 8.49 12.76
CA ARG A 39 1.55 9.70 13.11
C ARG A 39 1.51 10.72 11.97
N LEU A 40 1.83 10.31 10.75
CA LEU A 40 1.70 11.16 9.56
C LEU A 40 0.28 11.72 9.43
N THR A 41 -0.74 10.86 9.53
CA THR A 41 -2.15 11.27 9.47
C THR A 41 -2.50 12.29 10.56
N THR A 42 -1.96 12.10 11.77
CA THR A 42 -2.18 13.01 12.90
C THR A 42 -1.55 14.37 12.68
N LEU A 43 -0.32 14.42 12.17
CA LEU A 43 0.38 15.66 11.82
C LEU A 43 -0.39 16.46 10.77
N MET A 44 -0.84 15.79 9.70
CA MET A 44 -1.63 16.42 8.64
C MET A 44 -2.96 16.98 9.17
N ARG A 45 -3.68 16.22 10.01
CA ARG A 45 -4.94 16.66 10.64
C ARG A 45 -4.75 17.85 11.57
N ALA A 46 -3.60 17.94 12.24
CA ALA A 46 -3.25 19.06 13.10
C ALA A 46 -2.70 20.28 12.34
N GLY A 47 -2.62 20.22 11.00
CA GLY A 47 -2.07 21.30 10.18
C GLY A 47 -0.54 21.46 10.28
N ARG A 48 0.16 20.49 10.89
CA ARG A 48 1.62 20.50 11.07
C ARG A 48 2.32 20.00 9.80
N MET A 49 2.11 20.70 8.68
CA MET A 49 2.44 20.19 7.35
C MET A 49 3.95 20.02 7.11
N SER A 50 4.79 20.90 7.66
CA SER A 50 6.25 20.74 7.54
C SER A 50 6.77 19.51 8.26
N GLU A 51 6.20 19.17 9.42
CA GLU A 51 6.56 17.95 10.14
C GLU A 51 5.98 16.71 9.46
N ALA A 52 4.79 16.82 8.88
CA ALA A 52 4.22 15.77 8.04
C ALA A 52 5.08 15.48 6.81
N GLN A 53 5.69 16.51 6.19
CA GLN A 53 6.63 16.33 5.08
C GLN A 53 7.86 15.54 5.51
N VAL A 54 8.48 15.90 6.64
CA VAL A 54 9.64 15.16 7.17
C VAL A 54 9.27 13.70 7.48
N GLU A 55 8.09 13.45 8.05
CA GLU A 55 7.62 12.10 8.32
C GLU A 55 7.34 11.31 7.03
N LEU A 56 6.78 11.95 6.00
CA LEU A 56 6.55 11.36 4.69
C LEU A 56 7.88 10.92 4.05
N ASP A 57 8.88 11.81 4.02
CA ASP A 57 10.19 11.54 3.42
C ASP A 57 10.87 10.33 4.08
N TRP A 58 10.71 10.19 5.40
CA TRP A 58 11.19 9.04 6.16
C TRP A 58 10.46 7.74 5.82
N LEU A 59 9.14 7.80 5.61
CA LEU A 59 8.31 6.63 5.35
C LEU A 59 8.44 6.12 3.90
N LEU A 60 8.65 7.01 2.94
CA LEU A 60 8.58 6.70 1.51
C LEU A 60 9.37 5.45 1.09
N PRO A 61 10.62 5.20 1.54
CA PRO A 61 11.35 4.00 1.12
C PRO A 61 10.65 2.69 1.49
N SER A 62 10.10 2.58 2.71
CA SER A 62 9.41 1.38 3.17
C SER A 62 7.96 1.29 2.69
N TRP A 63 7.38 2.42 2.26
CA TRP A 63 6.00 2.54 1.81
C TRP A 63 5.87 2.82 0.32
N ALA A 64 6.95 2.65 -0.47
CA ALA A 64 7.04 3.11 -1.85
C ALA A 64 5.97 2.53 -2.78
N LEU A 65 5.41 1.36 -2.45
CA LEU A 65 4.34 0.71 -3.21
C LEU A 65 2.94 0.98 -2.66
N SER A 66 2.80 1.82 -1.62
CA SER A 66 1.50 2.12 -1.02
C SER A 66 0.78 3.22 -1.80
N PRO A 67 -0.42 2.98 -2.36
CA PRO A 67 -1.23 4.05 -2.94
C PRO A 67 -1.50 5.19 -1.94
N ARG A 68 -1.66 4.84 -0.66
CA ARG A 68 -1.96 5.80 0.41
C ARG A 68 -0.83 6.77 0.70
N ILE A 69 0.42 6.29 0.76
CA ILE A 69 1.55 7.18 1.06
C ILE A 69 1.68 8.24 -0.03
N HIS A 70 1.51 7.84 -1.29
CA HIS A 70 1.53 8.76 -2.44
C HIS A 70 0.32 9.70 -2.43
N GLY A 71 -0.84 9.23 -1.99
CA GLY A 71 -2.00 10.10 -1.73
C GLY A 71 -1.73 11.18 -0.67
N PHE A 72 -0.94 10.89 0.37
CA PHE A 72 -0.49 11.90 1.33
C PHE A 72 0.54 12.85 0.74
N GLY A 73 1.49 12.34 -0.05
CA GLY A 73 2.46 13.15 -0.79
C GLY A 73 1.80 14.18 -1.69
N ALA A 74 0.82 13.78 -2.50
CA ALA A 74 0.09 14.71 -3.37
C ALA A 74 -0.62 15.82 -2.58
N ARG A 75 -1.16 15.52 -1.40
CA ARG A 75 -1.82 16.52 -0.54
C ARG A 75 -0.82 17.49 0.09
N LEU A 76 0.35 17.01 0.50
CA LEU A 76 1.41 17.86 1.06
C LEU A 76 2.02 18.74 -0.03
N ALA A 77 2.34 18.20 -1.20
CA ALA A 77 2.79 18.98 -2.36
C ALA A 77 1.77 20.07 -2.73
N GLN A 78 0.48 19.74 -2.73
CA GLN A 78 -0.59 20.71 -2.97
C GLN A 78 -0.61 21.83 -1.93
N TYR A 79 -0.38 21.51 -0.65
CA TYR A 79 -0.30 22.50 0.43
C TYR A 79 0.88 23.45 0.26
N PHE A 80 2.03 22.95 -0.18
CA PHE A 80 3.24 23.75 -0.42
C PHE A 80 3.26 24.43 -1.80
N HIS A 81 2.19 24.32 -2.58
CA HIS A 81 2.07 24.87 -3.94
C HIS A 81 3.13 24.34 -4.93
N ASP A 82 3.58 23.09 -4.72
CA ASP A 82 4.47 22.39 -5.64
C ASP A 82 3.64 21.59 -6.65
N GLY A 83 3.40 22.17 -7.83
CA GLY A 83 2.56 21.55 -8.85
C GLY A 83 3.18 20.30 -9.50
N GLU A 84 4.50 20.25 -9.62
CA GLU A 84 5.20 19.11 -10.24
C GLU A 84 5.11 17.89 -9.34
N ASP A 85 5.37 18.07 -8.03
CA ASP A 85 5.28 16.99 -7.06
C ASP A 85 3.84 16.48 -6.87
N VAL A 86 2.83 17.35 -6.99
CA VAL A 86 1.42 16.92 -6.96
C VAL A 86 1.13 15.87 -8.04
N GLU A 87 1.55 16.14 -9.27
CA GLU A 87 1.29 15.23 -10.40
C GLU A 87 2.14 13.97 -10.30
N LEU A 88 3.39 14.09 -9.85
CA LEU A 88 4.27 12.94 -9.60
C LEU A 88 3.65 11.98 -8.56
N PHE A 89 3.20 12.49 -7.42
CA PHE A 89 2.57 11.65 -6.40
C PHE A 89 1.23 11.05 -6.86
N ARG A 90 0.43 11.78 -7.66
CA ARG A 90 -0.80 11.23 -8.26
C ARG A 90 -0.49 10.10 -9.23
N PHE A 91 0.54 10.28 -10.06
CA PHE A 91 1.03 9.26 -10.96
C PHE A 91 1.44 8.00 -10.20
N MET A 92 2.32 8.13 -9.19
CA MET A 92 2.77 6.98 -8.39
C MET A 92 1.61 6.29 -7.66
N ARG A 93 0.66 7.05 -7.10
CA ARG A 93 -0.55 6.49 -6.49
C ARG A 93 -1.34 5.63 -7.48
N ASN A 94 -1.56 6.13 -8.69
CA ASN A 94 -2.34 5.42 -9.71
C ASN A 94 -1.60 4.19 -10.20
N ALA A 95 -0.29 4.28 -10.45
CA ALA A 95 0.54 3.12 -10.80
C ALA A 95 0.47 2.02 -9.73
N CYS A 96 0.54 2.36 -8.43
CA CYS A 96 0.38 1.38 -7.36
C CYS A 96 -1.01 0.70 -7.38
N LEU A 97 -2.08 1.45 -7.64
CA LEU A 97 -3.43 0.88 -7.78
C LEU A 97 -3.53 -0.03 -9.02
N GLU A 98 -2.93 0.36 -10.14
CA GLU A 98 -2.88 -0.45 -11.36
C GLU A 98 -2.14 -1.77 -11.12
N GLY A 99 -0.97 -1.73 -10.47
CA GLY A 99 -0.22 -2.92 -10.08
C GLY A 99 -1.01 -3.85 -9.15
N LEU A 100 -1.68 -3.29 -8.14
CA LEU A 100 -2.56 -4.06 -7.24
C LEU A 100 -3.70 -4.72 -8.02
N CYS A 101 -4.39 -4.00 -8.91
CA CYS A 101 -5.45 -4.54 -9.74
C CYS A 101 -4.94 -5.58 -10.75
N ALA A 102 -3.72 -5.47 -11.24
CA ALA A 102 -3.11 -6.43 -12.15
C ALA A 102 -2.72 -7.76 -11.46
N SER A 103 -2.58 -7.76 -10.13
CA SER A 103 -2.11 -8.92 -9.36
C SER A 103 -3.13 -10.06 -9.24
N GLY A 104 -4.41 -9.82 -9.54
CA GLY A 104 -5.48 -10.80 -9.39
C GLY A 104 -6.83 -10.25 -9.85
N CYS A 105 -7.93 -10.88 -9.43
CA CYS A 105 -9.29 -10.37 -9.65
C CYS A 105 -10.16 -10.36 -8.39
N GLY A 106 -9.59 -10.69 -7.23
CA GLY A 106 -10.26 -10.60 -5.95
C GLY A 106 -11.13 -11.81 -5.60
N THR A 107 -10.91 -12.96 -6.22
CA THR A 107 -11.54 -14.24 -5.83
C THR A 107 -10.58 -15.08 -4.97
N GLU A 108 -11.06 -16.17 -4.36
CA GLU A 108 -10.17 -17.08 -3.61
C GLU A 108 -9.13 -17.75 -4.52
N GLU A 109 -9.47 -18.05 -5.77
CA GLU A 109 -8.55 -18.68 -6.74
C GLU A 109 -7.49 -17.71 -7.25
N THR A 110 -7.84 -16.43 -7.35
CA THR A 110 -6.98 -15.35 -7.88
C THR A 110 -7.15 -14.09 -7.03
N PRO A 111 -6.68 -14.11 -5.77
CA PRO A 111 -6.82 -12.99 -4.87
C PRO A 111 -5.92 -11.84 -5.31
N TYR A 112 -6.28 -10.61 -4.95
CA TYR A 112 -5.34 -9.49 -5.10
C TYR A 112 -4.19 -9.63 -4.11
N VAL A 113 -2.98 -9.29 -4.53
CA VAL A 113 -1.78 -9.45 -3.70
C VAL A 113 -1.36 -8.13 -3.10
N ILE A 114 -1.55 -7.99 -1.79
CA ILE A 114 -1.27 -6.76 -1.05
C ILE A 114 0.06 -6.83 -0.29
N LEU A 115 0.71 -5.68 -0.16
CA LEU A 115 1.90 -5.54 0.69
C LEU A 115 1.54 -4.96 2.06
N TYR A 116 0.68 -3.93 2.08
CA TYR A 116 0.24 -3.26 3.29
C TYR A 116 -1.25 -3.53 3.55
N PRO A 117 -1.69 -3.65 4.82
CA PRO A 117 -3.11 -3.83 5.14
C PRO A 117 -4.02 -2.71 4.59
N THR A 118 -3.46 -1.50 4.40
CA THR A 118 -4.19 -0.37 3.84
C THR A 118 -4.50 -0.52 2.36
N ASP A 119 -3.72 -1.31 1.61
CA ASP A 119 -3.85 -1.46 0.16
C ASP A 119 -5.20 -2.06 -0.21
N ALA A 120 -5.71 -3.02 0.57
CA ALA A 120 -7.03 -3.60 0.38
C ALA A 120 -8.13 -2.53 0.43
N LEU A 121 -8.04 -1.63 1.42
CA LEU A 121 -8.99 -0.53 1.56
C LEU A 121 -8.87 0.49 0.42
N ASP A 122 -7.64 0.77 -0.02
CA ASP A 122 -7.39 1.72 -1.11
C ASP A 122 -7.90 1.17 -2.46
N LEU A 123 -7.72 -0.14 -2.73
CA LEU A 123 -8.24 -0.82 -3.91
C LEU A 123 -9.78 -0.86 -3.89
N ILE A 124 -10.39 -1.30 -2.78
CA ILE A 124 -11.86 -1.33 -2.63
C ILE A 124 -12.45 0.06 -2.86
N GLN A 125 -11.85 1.10 -2.27
CA GLN A 125 -12.30 2.47 -2.48
C GLN A 125 -12.12 2.91 -3.96
N SER A 126 -11.06 2.48 -4.63
CA SER A 126 -10.80 2.85 -6.03
C SER A 126 -11.86 2.32 -7.00
N ILE A 127 -12.47 1.17 -6.69
CA ILE A 127 -13.57 0.58 -7.48
C ILE A 127 -14.96 1.10 -7.06
N GLY A 128 -15.01 2.10 -6.16
CA GLY A 128 -16.25 2.74 -5.72
C GLY A 128 -17.00 1.98 -4.62
N GLU A 129 -16.36 1.02 -3.96
CA GLU A 129 -16.96 0.22 -2.90
C GLU A 129 -16.56 0.71 -1.50
N VAL A 130 -17.30 0.25 -0.50
CA VAL A 130 -17.05 0.55 0.91
C VAL A 130 -17.03 -0.76 1.70
N THR A 131 -15.94 -1.00 2.42
CA THR A 131 -15.82 -2.15 3.32
C THR A 131 -16.81 -2.05 4.48
N LEU A 132 -17.64 -3.09 4.66
CA LEU A 132 -18.46 -3.27 5.86
C LEU A 132 -17.78 -4.18 6.88
N LYS A 133 -17.12 -5.23 6.39
CA LYS A 133 -16.54 -6.27 7.24
C LYS A 133 -15.27 -6.83 6.60
N GLN A 134 -14.33 -7.18 7.46
CA GLN A 134 -13.15 -7.97 7.13
C GLN A 134 -13.21 -9.27 7.95
N SER A 135 -12.84 -10.38 7.32
CA SER A 135 -12.66 -11.69 7.96
C SER A 135 -11.59 -12.50 7.24
N HIS A 136 -11.14 -13.59 7.85
CA HIS A 136 -10.33 -14.59 7.15
C HIS A 136 -11.21 -15.48 6.28
N CYS A 137 -10.70 -15.95 5.15
CA CYS A 137 -11.37 -17.00 4.38
C CYS A 137 -11.40 -18.30 5.20
N CYS A 138 -12.55 -18.99 5.18
CA CYS A 138 -12.71 -20.26 5.90
C CYS A 138 -11.88 -21.39 5.30
N SER A 139 -11.63 -21.33 3.99
CA SER A 139 -10.87 -22.30 3.19
C SER A 139 -9.36 -22.14 3.35
N ASP A 140 -8.87 -20.90 3.46
CA ASP A 140 -7.45 -20.57 3.59
C ASP A 140 -7.25 -19.36 4.53
N PRO A 141 -6.63 -19.54 5.71
CA PRO A 141 -6.43 -18.46 6.69
C PRO A 141 -5.40 -17.41 6.26
N SER A 142 -4.58 -17.68 5.23
CA SER A 142 -3.64 -16.70 4.66
C SER A 142 -4.32 -15.66 3.77
N LEU A 143 -5.60 -15.88 3.46
CA LEU A 143 -6.44 -14.98 2.70
C LEU A 143 -7.36 -14.18 3.62
N ASP A 144 -7.53 -12.91 3.28
CA ASP A 144 -8.55 -12.05 3.84
C ASP A 144 -9.71 -11.88 2.87
N GLU A 145 -10.93 -12.02 3.37
CA GLU A 145 -12.15 -11.65 2.67
C GLU A 145 -12.68 -10.32 3.22
N PHE A 146 -13.00 -9.41 2.30
CA PHE A 146 -13.70 -8.16 2.57
C PHE A 146 -15.10 -8.20 1.97
N GLU A 147 -16.11 -7.95 2.81
CA GLU A 147 -17.49 -7.78 2.39
C GLU A 147 -17.78 -6.28 2.24
N CYS A 148 -18.24 -5.89 1.05
CA CYS A 148 -18.52 -4.52 0.67
C CYS A 148 -20.01 -4.19 0.84
N GLN A 149 -20.34 -2.90 0.84
CA GLN A 149 -21.71 -2.42 1.03
C GLN A 149 -22.69 -2.92 -0.05
N SER A 150 -22.22 -3.14 -1.29
CA SER A 150 -23.04 -3.71 -2.36
C SER A 150 -23.31 -5.21 -2.20
N GLY A 151 -22.64 -5.87 -1.24
CA GLY A 151 -22.59 -7.32 -1.12
C GLY A 151 -21.45 -7.97 -1.92
N LEU A 152 -20.64 -7.18 -2.66
CA LEU A 152 -19.42 -7.68 -3.29
C LEU A 152 -18.46 -8.22 -2.23
N LYS A 153 -17.90 -9.39 -2.50
CA LYS A 153 -16.82 -9.99 -1.72
C LYS A 153 -15.52 -9.89 -2.51
N VAL A 154 -14.47 -9.42 -1.86
CA VAL A 154 -13.14 -9.26 -2.46
C VAL A 154 -12.12 -9.94 -1.56
N VAL A 155 -11.29 -10.79 -2.16
CA VAL A 155 -10.28 -11.59 -1.48
C VAL A 155 -8.88 -11.06 -1.76
N PHE A 156 -8.06 -11.01 -0.72
CA PHE A 156 -6.69 -10.53 -0.76
C PHE A 156 -5.73 -11.54 -0.13
N SER A 157 -4.57 -11.74 -0.74
CA SER A 157 -3.45 -12.47 -0.14
C SER A 157 -2.46 -11.50 0.48
N ARG A 158 -1.99 -11.83 1.69
CA ARG A 158 -1.00 -11.03 2.41
C ARG A 158 0.41 -11.50 2.07
N ALA A 159 1.27 -10.59 1.61
CA ALA A 159 2.68 -10.91 1.35
C ALA A 159 3.51 -11.08 2.65
N ILE A 160 3.16 -10.36 3.73
CA ILE A 160 3.92 -10.36 4.99
C ILE A 160 3.32 -11.37 5.98
N GLU A 161 3.32 -12.65 5.62
CA GLU A 161 3.21 -13.73 6.61
C GLU A 161 4.59 -14.38 6.77
N ARG A 162 5.25 -14.05 7.89
CA ARG A 162 6.55 -14.53 8.42
C ARG A 162 7.75 -13.59 8.22
N ALA A 163 7.81 -12.54 9.04
CA ALA A 163 9.07 -12.37 9.78
C ALA A 163 9.21 -13.60 10.70
N PRO A 164 10.33 -14.34 10.70
CA PRO A 164 10.52 -15.38 11.70
C PRO A 164 10.40 -14.71 13.07
N SER A 165 9.45 -15.21 13.87
CA SER A 165 9.38 -14.86 15.29
C SER A 165 10.77 -15.06 15.84
N ALA A 166 11.45 -13.97 16.21
CA ALA A 166 12.76 -14.03 16.82
C ALA A 166 12.66 -15.06 17.94
N THR A 167 13.30 -16.20 17.73
CA THR A 167 13.37 -17.24 18.75
C THR A 167 14.20 -16.58 19.84
N VAL A 168 13.54 -16.20 20.93
CA VAL A 168 14.20 -15.81 22.16
C VAL A 168 14.96 -17.06 22.60
N GLY A 169 16.23 -17.11 22.22
CA GLY A 169 17.18 -18.08 22.71
C GLY A 169 17.31 -17.88 24.22
N VAL A 170 17.02 -18.95 24.93
CA VAL A 170 17.15 -19.14 26.38
C VAL A 170 18.57 -18.83 26.86
#